data_AF-A0A0M2R8M7-F1
#
_entry.id   AF-A0A0M2R8M7-F1
#
_cell.length_a   1.000
_cell.length_b   1.000
_cell.length_c   1.000
_cell.angle_alpha   90.00
_cell.angle_beta   90.00
_cell.angle_gamma   90.00
#
_symmetry.space_group_name_H-M   'P 1'
#
loop_
_entity.id
_entity.type
_entity.pdbx_description
1 polymer ?
#
loop_
_entity_poly.entity_id
_entity_poly.type
_entity_poly.pdbx_seq_one_letter_code
_entity_poly.pdbx_strand_id
1 'polypeptide(L)'
;MIKHDVFEKNSIVLLIGILIVVSIGGLIEIAPLFFLESTIEKVKGMRPYSPLELAGRNIYIREGCYNCHSQMIRSLRDEVERYGPYSLAAESMYDHPFQWGSKRTGPDLARVGGKYSDEWHKEHLVNPRGIVPESVMPGYPFLLDAPLRFNDIKEHLEANRMVGVPYTDEMIELAEEDLRAQVDPDGDTDGLLARYPKAQVRNFDDNAKVITEMDALIAYLQMLGTLVDFSAYKAEGPELR
;
A
#
# COMPACT_ATOMS: atom_id res chain seq x y z
N MET A 1 51.66 5.09 -12.49
CA MET A 1 50.96 6.37 -12.29
C MET A 1 49.88 6.44 -13.35
N ILE A 2 48.60 6.49 -12.95
CA ILE A 2 47.50 6.62 -13.91
C ILE A 2 47.65 7.97 -14.59
N LYS A 3 47.69 7.98 -15.92
CA LYS A 3 47.80 9.21 -16.73
C LYS A 3 46.42 9.87 -16.80
N HIS A 4 46.16 10.77 -15.86
CA HIS A 4 44.87 11.49 -15.74
C HIS A 4 44.58 12.42 -16.92
N ASP A 5 45.62 12.85 -17.65
CA ASP A 5 45.52 13.71 -18.83
C ASP A 5 44.64 13.12 -19.95
N VAL A 6 44.52 11.80 -20.04
CA VAL A 6 43.64 11.12 -21.00
C VAL A 6 42.17 11.43 -20.71
N PHE A 7 41.75 11.44 -19.44
CA PHE A 7 40.38 11.76 -19.05
C PHE A 7 40.12 13.27 -19.10
N GLU A 8 41.09 14.08 -18.68
CA GLU A 8 40.95 15.55 -18.64
C GLU A 8 40.89 16.18 -20.03
N LYS A 9 41.56 15.60 -21.03
CA LYS A 9 41.61 16.15 -22.39
C LYS A 9 40.57 15.56 -23.35
N ASN A 10 39.91 14.46 -22.98
CA ASN A 10 38.93 13.78 -23.83
C ASN A 10 37.57 13.67 -23.13
N SER A 11 36.66 14.60 -23.42
CA SER A 11 35.33 14.65 -22.79
C SER A 11 34.49 13.38 -23.00
N ILE A 12 34.64 12.68 -24.13
CA ILE A 12 33.94 11.41 -24.39
C ILE A 12 34.44 10.30 -23.45
N VAL A 13 35.76 10.20 -23.25
CA VAL A 13 36.38 9.20 -22.37
C VAL A 13 35.98 9.48 -20.91
N LEU A 14 35.94 10.75 -20.51
CA LEU A 14 35.45 11.16 -19.20
C LEU A 14 33.97 10.81 -19.00
N LEU A 15 33.11 11.08 -19.98
CA LEU A 15 31.69 10.76 -19.92
C LEU A 15 31.45 9.25 -19.74
N ILE A 16 32.15 8.42 -20.52
CA ILE A 16 32.06 6.96 -20.41
C ILE A 16 32.54 6.51 -19.03
N GLY A 17 33.65 7.07 -18.53
CA GLY A 17 34.15 6.78 -17.18
C GLY A 17 33.13 7.10 -16.09
N ILE A 18 32.49 8.28 -16.16
CA ILE A 18 31.43 8.69 -15.21
C ILE A 18 30.25 7.72 -15.27
N LEU A 19 29.78 7.39 -16.47
CA LEU A 19 28.65 6.47 -16.64
C LEU A 19 28.93 5.09 -16.02
N ILE A 20 30.13 4.54 -16.23
CA ILE A 20 30.55 3.27 -15.63
C ILE A 20 30.55 3.37 -14.10
N VAL A 21 31.18 4.41 -13.54
CA VAL A 21 31.30 4.58 -12.08
C VAL A 21 29.93 4.76 -11.42
N VAL A 22 29.05 5.57 -11.99
CA VAL A 22 27.69 5.78 -11.46
C VAL A 22 26.83 4.50 -11.57
N SER A 23 26.98 3.74 -12.66
CA SER A 23 26.20 2.51 -12.88
C SER A 23 26.55 1.39 -11.90
N ILE A 24 27.78 1.35 -11.37
CA ILE A 24 28.20 0.31 -10.42
C ILE A 24 27.32 0.30 -9.16
N GLY A 25 26.96 1.47 -8.61
CA GLY A 25 26.10 1.55 -7.42
C GLY A 25 24.73 0.92 -7.68
N GLY A 26 24.06 1.32 -8.77
CA GLY A 26 22.76 0.77 -9.16
C GLY A 26 22.82 -0.73 -9.46
N LEU A 27 23.88 -1.21 -10.10
CA LEU A 27 24.07 -2.63 -10.38
C LEU A 27 24.24 -3.47 -9.10
N ILE A 28 24.95 -2.94 -8.10
CA ILE A 28 25.21 -3.68 -6.85
C ILE A 28 24.00 -3.61 -5.90
N GLU A 29 23.30 -2.49 -5.83
CA GLU A 29 22.20 -2.29 -4.87
C GLU A 29 20.86 -2.80 -5.39
N ILE A 30 20.55 -2.59 -6.69
CA ILE A 30 19.21 -2.88 -7.25
C ILE A 30 19.15 -4.27 -7.87
N ALA A 31 20.14 -4.64 -8.70
CA ALA A 31 20.05 -5.87 -9.49
C ALA A 31 19.89 -7.14 -8.63
N PRO A 32 20.62 -7.32 -7.51
CA PRO A 32 20.46 -8.51 -6.66
C PRO A 32 19.05 -8.65 -6.07
N LEU A 33 18.34 -7.55 -5.79
CA LEU A 33 17.00 -7.59 -5.21
C LEU A 33 15.96 -8.27 -6.12
N PHE A 34 16.19 -8.30 -7.44
CA PHE A 34 15.32 -9.05 -8.37
C PHE A 34 15.50 -10.57 -8.31
N PHE A 35 16.64 -11.05 -7.79
CA PHE A 35 16.99 -12.48 -7.79
C PHE A 35 16.99 -13.10 -6.39
N LEU A 36 17.00 -12.29 -5.33
CA LEU A 36 17.06 -12.76 -3.96
C LEU A 36 15.67 -13.06 -3.40
N GLU A 37 15.15 -14.26 -3.66
CA GLU A 37 13.92 -14.77 -3.02
C GLU A 37 14.00 -14.78 -1.49
N SER A 38 15.22 -14.88 -0.92
CA SER A 38 15.46 -14.85 0.52
C SER A 38 15.12 -13.52 1.19
N THR A 39 14.96 -12.43 0.42
CA THR A 39 14.59 -11.12 0.98
C THR A 39 13.09 -10.97 1.19
N ILE A 40 12.28 -11.86 0.63
CA ILE A 40 10.82 -11.86 0.79
C ILE A 40 10.47 -12.96 1.79
N GLU A 41 9.96 -12.56 2.95
CA GLU A 41 9.53 -13.51 3.96
C GLU A 41 8.39 -14.38 3.44
N LYS A 42 8.45 -15.69 3.70
CA LYS A 42 7.36 -16.61 3.37
C LYS A 42 6.19 -16.36 4.33
N VAL A 43 5.31 -15.45 3.95
CA VAL A 43 4.07 -15.16 4.68
C VAL A 43 2.91 -15.94 4.07
N LYS A 44 2.04 -16.47 4.94
CA LYS A 44 0.76 -17.04 4.51
C LYS A 44 -0.32 -15.96 4.55
N GLY A 45 -1.22 -15.98 3.58
CA GLY A 45 -2.44 -15.16 3.59
C GLY A 45 -2.33 -13.80 2.91
N MET A 46 -1.17 -13.45 2.33
CA MET A 46 -1.10 -12.29 1.44
C MET A 46 -1.92 -12.54 0.17
N ARG A 47 -2.74 -11.55 -0.18
CA ARG A 47 -3.57 -11.51 -1.39
C ARG A 47 -3.43 -10.13 -2.04
N PRO A 48 -3.72 -9.99 -3.34
CA PRO A 48 -3.82 -8.67 -3.94
C PRO A 48 -4.97 -7.85 -3.33
N TYR A 49 -4.90 -6.53 -3.49
CA TYR A 49 -5.97 -5.61 -3.12
C TYR A 49 -7.27 -5.98 -3.83
N SER A 50 -8.40 -5.90 -3.12
CA SER A 50 -9.70 -5.92 -3.79
C SER A 50 -9.85 -4.67 -4.68
N PRO A 51 -10.80 -4.64 -5.62
CA PRO A 51 -10.99 -3.48 -6.50
C PRO A 51 -11.26 -2.17 -5.73
N LEU A 52 -12.08 -2.23 -4.67
CA LEU A 52 -12.36 -1.06 -3.83
C LEU A 52 -11.12 -0.61 -3.03
N GLU A 53 -10.38 -1.56 -2.44
CA GLU A 53 -9.15 -1.28 -1.70
C GLU A 53 -8.08 -0.66 -2.63
N LEU A 54 -7.96 -1.14 -3.87
CA LEU A 54 -7.04 -0.60 -4.87
C LEU A 54 -7.42 0.82 -5.27
N ALA A 55 -8.72 1.09 -5.48
CA ALA A 55 -9.21 2.44 -5.74
C ALA A 55 -8.93 3.38 -4.55
N GLY A 56 -9.13 2.90 -3.32
CA GLY A 56 -8.81 3.62 -2.09
C GLY A 56 -7.33 3.94 -1.94
N ARG A 57 -6.47 3.00 -2.30
CA ARG A 57 -5.02 3.21 -2.36
C ARG A 57 -4.64 4.28 -3.37
N ASN A 58 -5.29 4.30 -4.54
CA ASN A 58 -5.05 5.34 -5.54
C ASN A 58 -5.48 6.73 -5.02
N ILE A 59 -6.58 6.81 -4.26
CA ILE A 59 -7.00 8.03 -3.57
C ILE A 59 -5.98 8.44 -2.49
N TYR A 60 -5.50 7.50 -1.67
CA TYR A 60 -4.46 7.74 -0.68
C TYR A 60 -3.19 8.37 -1.30
N ILE A 61 -2.79 7.89 -2.48
CA ILE A 61 -1.68 8.44 -3.26
C ILE A 61 -2.03 9.83 -3.82
N ARG A 62 -3.21 9.99 -4.42
CA ARG A 62 -3.68 11.27 -4.98
C ARG A 62 -3.70 12.38 -3.95
N GLU A 63 -4.18 12.08 -2.74
CA GLU A 63 -4.28 13.04 -1.63
C GLU A 63 -2.95 13.29 -0.91
N GLY A 64 -1.88 12.57 -1.29
CA GLY A 64 -0.55 12.79 -0.75
C GLY A 64 -0.40 12.38 0.71
N CYS A 65 -1.24 11.45 1.20
CA CYS A 65 -1.22 10.98 2.58
C CYS A 65 0.16 10.46 3.01
N TYR A 66 0.90 9.85 2.07
CA TYR A 66 2.28 9.37 2.26
C TYR A 66 3.29 10.46 2.67
N ASN A 67 2.99 11.74 2.46
CA ASN A 67 3.86 12.84 2.89
C ASN A 67 3.81 13.06 4.41
N CYS A 68 2.77 12.55 5.08
CA CYS A 68 2.58 12.68 6.52
C CYS A 68 2.59 11.35 7.26
N HIS A 69 2.18 10.27 6.59
CA HIS A 69 2.02 8.94 7.17
C HIS A 69 2.95 7.94 6.49
N SER A 70 3.66 7.15 7.29
CA SER A 70 4.40 6.00 6.80
C SER A 70 3.58 4.73 6.88
N GLN A 71 3.90 3.77 6.03
CA GLN A 71 3.44 2.39 6.14
C GLN A 71 4.63 1.44 6.21
N MET A 72 5.48 1.63 7.22
CA MET A 72 6.63 0.78 7.48
C MET A 72 7.03 0.89 8.95
N ILE A 73 6.67 -0.13 9.73
CA ILE A 73 7.03 -0.21 11.15
C ILE A 73 8.42 -0.83 11.24
N ARG A 74 9.34 -0.14 11.92
CA ARG A 74 10.71 -0.60 12.13
C ARG A 74 10.77 -1.65 13.24
N SER A 75 11.81 -2.48 13.25
CA SER A 75 12.04 -3.55 14.24
C SER A 75 12.43 -3.05 15.64
N LEU A 76 12.32 -1.75 15.91
CA LEU A 76 12.60 -1.19 17.24
C LEU A 76 11.45 -1.50 18.19
N ARG A 77 11.79 -1.87 19.43
CA ARG A 77 10.80 -2.20 20.46
C ARG A 77 9.74 -1.11 20.67
N ASP A 78 10.14 0.17 20.74
CA ASP A 78 9.21 1.29 20.90
C ASP A 78 8.22 1.42 19.73
N GLU A 79 8.64 1.08 18.50
CA GLU A 79 7.72 1.07 17.37
C GLU A 79 6.76 -0.10 17.43
N VAL A 80 7.25 -1.26 17.85
CA VAL A 80 6.42 -2.45 17.98
C VAL A 80 5.35 -2.27 19.06
N GLU A 81 5.71 -1.68 20.21
CA GLU A 81 4.76 -1.37 21.28
C GLU A 81 3.72 -0.31 20.84
N ARG A 82 4.09 0.62 19.96
CA ARG A 82 3.20 1.71 19.50
C ARG A 82 2.27 1.30 18.36
N TYR A 83 2.79 0.56 17.38
CA TYR A 83 2.12 0.30 16.10
C TYR A 83 1.78 -1.18 15.89
N GLY A 84 2.40 -2.10 16.62
CA GLY A 84 2.25 -3.55 16.43
C GLY A 84 3.45 -4.17 15.72
N PRO A 85 3.34 -5.43 15.25
CA PRO A 85 4.46 -6.14 14.63
C PRO A 85 5.13 -5.34 13.51
N TYR A 86 6.47 -5.39 13.46
CA TYR A 86 7.25 -4.70 12.44
C TYR A 86 6.84 -5.15 11.02
N SER A 87 7.03 -4.27 10.04
CA SER A 87 6.65 -4.55 8.66
C SER A 87 7.59 -5.57 8.03
N LEU A 88 7.02 -6.57 7.34
CA LEU A 88 7.74 -7.54 6.53
C LEU A 88 7.80 -7.08 5.06
N ALA A 89 8.85 -7.44 4.33
CA ALA A 89 8.97 -7.09 2.92
C ALA A 89 7.81 -7.68 2.10
N ALA A 90 7.34 -8.87 2.47
CA ALA A 90 6.23 -9.54 1.80
C ALA A 90 4.89 -8.79 1.87
N GLU A 91 4.70 -7.85 2.81
CA GLU A 91 3.46 -7.07 2.91
C GLU A 91 3.32 -6.05 1.79
N SER A 92 4.44 -5.55 1.29
CA SER A 92 4.48 -4.56 0.21
C SER A 92 4.76 -5.16 -1.16
N MET A 93 4.71 -6.49 -1.29
CA MET A 93 5.02 -7.18 -2.54
C MET A 93 4.07 -6.83 -3.70
N TYR A 94 2.85 -6.37 -3.40
CA TYR A 94 1.86 -5.92 -4.39
C TYR A 94 1.71 -4.39 -4.44
N ASP A 95 2.58 -3.65 -3.76
CA ASP A 95 2.51 -2.20 -3.73
C ASP A 95 3.25 -1.59 -4.93
N HIS A 96 2.48 -1.20 -5.95
CA HIS A 96 2.98 -0.45 -7.09
C HIS A 96 2.40 0.97 -7.10
N PRO A 97 3.13 2.02 -6.67
CA PRO A 97 4.46 2.01 -6.02
C PRO A 97 4.38 1.78 -4.49
N PHE A 98 5.48 1.34 -3.87
CA PHE A 98 5.54 1.13 -2.41
C PHE A 98 5.07 2.37 -1.60
N GLN A 99 4.40 2.15 -0.47
CA GLN A 99 3.86 3.22 0.39
C GLN A 99 4.66 3.42 1.70
N TRP A 100 5.90 2.93 1.74
CA TRP A 100 6.80 3.19 2.87
C TRP A 100 7.04 4.69 2.95
N GLY A 101 6.74 5.28 4.11
CA GLY A 101 6.86 6.72 4.28
C GLY A 101 8.31 7.13 4.54
N SER A 102 8.64 8.36 4.14
CA SER A 102 9.91 9.01 4.45
C SER A 102 9.80 10.00 5.62
N LYS A 103 8.58 10.28 6.09
CA LYS A 103 8.26 11.23 7.16
C LYS A 103 7.07 10.74 7.98
N ARG A 104 7.05 11.11 9.26
CA ARG A 104 5.92 10.90 10.19
C ARG A 104 5.52 12.22 10.82
N THR A 105 4.66 12.97 10.11
CA THR A 105 3.92 14.09 10.71
C THR A 105 2.71 13.55 11.47
N GLY A 106 2.04 12.57 10.88
CA GLY A 106 1.06 11.71 11.54
C GLY A 106 1.65 10.34 11.92
N PRO A 107 0.87 9.48 12.61
CA PRO A 107 1.32 8.14 13.00
C PRO A 107 1.52 7.21 11.80
N ASP A 108 2.27 6.12 11.99
CA ASP A 108 2.37 5.03 11.00
C ASP A 108 1.01 4.32 10.83
N LEU A 109 0.68 3.95 9.60
CA LEU A 109 -0.60 3.35 9.20
C LEU A 109 -0.50 1.86 8.82
N ALA A 110 0.68 1.23 8.84
CA ALA A 110 0.88 -0.14 8.37
C ALA A 110 0.03 -1.21 9.12
N ARG A 111 -0.55 -0.85 10.25
CA ARG A 111 -1.37 -1.71 11.13
C ARG A 111 -2.64 -1.00 11.62
N VAL A 112 -3.19 -0.10 10.80
CA VAL A 112 -4.41 0.63 11.19
C VAL A 112 -5.68 -0.21 11.01
N GLY A 113 -5.62 -1.27 10.20
CA GLY A 113 -6.76 -2.15 9.95
C GLY A 113 -7.37 -2.71 11.23
N GLY A 114 -8.66 -2.46 11.44
CA GLY A 114 -9.41 -2.88 12.63
C GLY A 114 -9.09 -2.13 13.92
N LYS A 115 -8.18 -1.14 13.90
CA LYS A 115 -7.83 -0.35 15.09
C LYS A 115 -8.88 0.72 15.43
N TYR A 116 -9.53 1.26 14.40
CA TYR A 116 -10.60 2.26 14.52
C TYR A 116 -11.83 1.81 13.73
N SER A 117 -13.01 2.29 14.12
CA SER A 117 -14.24 2.04 13.36
C SER A 117 -14.25 2.85 12.06
N ASP A 118 -15.08 2.44 11.11
CA ASP A 118 -15.28 3.18 9.86
C ASP A 118 -15.86 4.56 10.13
N GLU A 119 -16.78 4.67 11.10
CA GLU A 119 -17.28 5.96 11.60
C GLU A 119 -16.15 6.86 12.09
N TRP A 120 -15.23 6.32 12.89
CA TRP A 120 -14.08 7.10 13.36
C TRP A 120 -13.20 7.55 12.19
N HIS A 121 -12.95 6.68 11.22
CA HIS A 121 -12.19 7.03 10.02
C HIS A 121 -12.88 8.14 9.23
N LYS A 122 -14.19 8.03 9.01
CA LYS A 122 -15.02 9.05 8.34
C LYS A 122 -14.95 10.38 9.07
N GLU A 123 -15.29 10.42 10.36
CA GLU A 123 -15.28 11.66 11.16
C GLU A 123 -13.89 12.29 11.21
N HIS A 124 -12.86 11.47 11.41
CA HIS A 124 -11.47 11.92 11.45
C HIS A 124 -11.01 12.45 10.08
N LEU A 125 -11.36 11.81 8.96
CA LEU A 125 -11.01 12.30 7.63
C LEU A 125 -11.73 13.60 7.30
N VAL A 126 -13.01 13.72 7.65
CA VAL A 126 -13.82 14.94 7.43
C VAL A 126 -13.26 16.13 8.22
N ASN A 127 -13.05 15.93 9.52
CA ASN A 127 -12.54 16.97 10.40
C ASN A 127 -11.63 16.36 11.48
N PRO A 128 -10.32 16.21 11.20
CA PRO A 128 -9.39 15.58 12.15
C PRO A 128 -9.38 16.27 13.52
N ARG A 129 -9.55 17.60 13.52
CA ARG A 129 -9.59 18.45 14.73
C ARG A 129 -10.88 18.30 15.55
N GLY A 130 -11.92 17.71 14.97
CA GLY A 130 -13.16 17.38 15.69
C GLY A 130 -12.98 16.19 16.65
N ILE A 131 -12.08 15.27 16.31
CA ILE A 131 -11.83 14.03 17.09
C ILE A 131 -10.49 14.11 17.84
N VAL A 132 -9.47 14.72 17.23
CA VAL A 132 -8.15 14.93 17.82
C VAL A 132 -7.84 16.43 17.73
N PRO A 133 -8.14 17.24 18.77
CA PRO A 133 -8.05 18.70 18.73
C PRO A 133 -6.68 19.24 18.29
N GLU A 134 -5.61 18.53 18.64
CA GLU A 134 -4.23 18.87 18.33
C GLU A 134 -3.77 18.38 16.94
N SER A 135 -4.66 17.77 16.16
CA SER A 135 -4.32 17.23 14.84
C SER A 135 -3.92 18.33 13.87
N VAL A 136 -2.76 18.14 13.25
CA VAL A 136 -2.26 18.98 12.14
C VAL A 136 -2.70 18.45 10.77
N MET A 137 -3.47 17.36 10.73
CA MET A 137 -3.94 16.76 9.48
C MET A 137 -4.97 17.68 8.78
N PRO A 138 -4.86 17.85 7.44
CA PRO A 138 -5.90 18.50 6.65
C PRO A 138 -7.24 17.77 6.75
N GLY A 139 -8.36 18.49 6.62
CA GLY A 139 -9.67 17.86 6.49
C GLY A 139 -9.93 17.51 5.03
N TYR A 140 -10.54 16.35 4.80
CA TYR A 140 -10.92 15.79 3.50
C TYR A 140 -12.45 15.58 3.40
N PRO A 141 -13.29 16.57 3.76
CA PRO A 141 -14.75 16.40 3.74
C PRO A 141 -15.30 16.12 2.34
N PHE A 142 -14.62 16.60 1.30
CA PHE A 142 -15.02 16.44 -0.10
C PHE A 142 -15.07 14.97 -0.55
N LEU A 143 -14.38 14.05 0.14
CA LEU A 143 -14.42 12.62 -0.17
C LEU A 143 -15.81 12.00 0.08
N LEU A 144 -16.63 12.61 0.94
CA LEU A 144 -18.03 12.19 1.16
C LEU A 144 -18.94 12.54 -0.02
N ASP A 145 -18.68 13.66 -0.68
CA ASP A 145 -19.53 14.15 -1.77
C ASP A 145 -19.06 13.67 -3.14
N ALA A 146 -17.82 13.18 -3.24
CA ALA A 146 -17.20 12.72 -4.47
C ALA A 146 -17.61 11.27 -4.80
N PRO A 147 -18.36 11.02 -5.89
CA PRO A 147 -18.64 9.67 -6.35
C PRO A 147 -17.36 9.00 -6.82
N LEU A 148 -17.16 7.73 -6.46
CA LEU A 148 -16.03 6.96 -6.92
C LEU A 148 -16.14 6.72 -8.43
N ARG A 149 -15.13 7.13 -9.19
CA ARG A 149 -14.99 6.80 -10.61
C ARG A 149 -14.23 5.48 -10.74
N PHE A 150 -14.96 4.39 -10.98
CA PHE A 150 -14.40 3.03 -11.10
C PHE A 150 -14.69 2.36 -12.44
N ASN A 151 -15.09 3.13 -13.46
CA ASN A 151 -15.32 2.60 -14.81
C ASN A 151 -14.04 2.10 -15.51
N ASP A 152 -12.87 2.38 -14.94
CA ASP A 152 -11.55 1.95 -15.41
C ASP A 152 -10.91 0.92 -14.46
N ILE A 153 -11.66 0.38 -13.48
CA ILE A 153 -11.10 -0.49 -12.43
C ILE A 153 -10.50 -1.78 -13.00
N LYS A 154 -11.04 -2.28 -14.10
CA LYS A 154 -10.50 -3.46 -14.81
C LYS A 154 -9.10 -3.18 -15.33
N GLU A 155 -8.91 -2.02 -15.95
CA GLU A 155 -7.62 -1.57 -16.47
C GLU A 155 -6.60 -1.37 -15.35
N HIS A 156 -7.02 -0.93 -14.15
CA HIS A 156 -6.13 -0.87 -12.98
C HIS A 156 -5.64 -2.26 -12.55
N LEU A 157 -6.54 -3.26 -12.51
CA LEU A 157 -6.15 -4.64 -12.18
C LEU A 157 -5.27 -5.26 -13.25
N GLU A 158 -5.58 -5.03 -14.54
CA GLU A 158 -4.77 -5.49 -15.66
C GLU A 158 -3.36 -4.89 -15.62
N ALA A 159 -3.24 -3.59 -15.35
CA ALA A 159 -1.95 -2.92 -15.21
C ALA A 159 -1.14 -3.49 -14.04
N ASN A 160 -1.77 -3.76 -12.90
CA ASN A 160 -1.12 -4.41 -11.77
C ASN A 160 -0.71 -5.86 -12.09
N ARG A 161 -1.53 -6.59 -12.85
CA ARG A 161 -1.19 -7.92 -13.34
C ARG A 161 0.04 -7.93 -14.24
N MET A 162 0.18 -6.92 -15.10
CA MET A 162 1.37 -6.77 -15.96
C MET A 162 2.68 -6.60 -15.16
N VAL A 163 2.61 -6.05 -13.94
CA VAL A 163 3.78 -5.88 -13.06
C VAL A 163 3.94 -7.01 -12.03
N GLY A 164 3.15 -8.09 -12.14
CA GLY A 164 3.33 -9.32 -11.37
C GLY A 164 2.34 -9.54 -10.23
N VAL A 165 1.34 -8.67 -10.05
CA VAL A 165 0.27 -8.91 -9.06
C VAL A 165 -0.64 -10.04 -9.55
N PRO A 166 -0.95 -11.07 -8.75
CA PRO A 166 -1.58 -12.30 -9.21
C PRO A 166 -3.12 -12.19 -9.32
N TYR A 167 -3.61 -11.19 -10.07
CA TYR A 167 -5.02 -11.11 -10.43
C TYR A 167 -5.38 -12.20 -11.45
N THR A 168 -6.46 -12.95 -11.19
CA THR A 168 -7.00 -13.93 -12.14
C THR A 168 -7.87 -13.25 -13.20
N ASP A 169 -8.17 -13.95 -14.30
CA ASP A 169 -9.11 -13.44 -15.31
C ASP A 169 -10.49 -13.16 -14.68
N GLU A 170 -10.95 -14.05 -13.80
CA GLU A 170 -12.20 -13.89 -13.06
C GLU A 170 -12.21 -12.62 -12.20
N MET A 171 -11.11 -12.32 -11.48
CA MET A 171 -10.98 -11.09 -10.67
C MET A 171 -11.09 -9.82 -11.52
N ILE A 172 -10.61 -9.86 -12.77
CA ILE A 172 -10.66 -8.72 -13.69
C ILE A 172 -12.05 -8.60 -14.30
N GLU A 173 -12.64 -9.72 -14.73
CA GLU A 173 -13.98 -9.74 -15.33
C GLU A 173 -15.04 -9.24 -14.35
N LEU A 174 -14.94 -9.65 -13.09
CA LEU A 174 -15.89 -9.33 -12.01
C LEU A 174 -15.47 -8.12 -11.16
N ALA A 175 -14.45 -7.36 -11.56
CA ALA A 175 -13.90 -6.26 -10.76
C ALA A 175 -14.94 -5.24 -10.29
N GLU A 176 -15.84 -4.83 -11.18
CA GLU A 176 -16.92 -3.88 -10.84
C GLU A 176 -17.97 -4.50 -9.93
N GLU A 177 -18.26 -5.80 -10.11
CA GLU A 177 -19.20 -6.54 -9.27
C GLU A 177 -18.63 -6.70 -7.85
N ASP A 178 -17.37 -7.11 -7.75
CA ASP A 178 -16.61 -7.21 -6.50
C ASP A 178 -16.55 -5.88 -5.76
N LEU A 179 -16.27 -4.78 -6.47
CA LEU A 179 -16.25 -3.44 -5.89
C LEU A 179 -17.61 -3.09 -5.27
N ARG A 180 -18.70 -3.36 -5.98
CA ARG A 180 -20.07 -3.07 -5.52
C ARG A 180 -20.49 -3.99 -4.39
N ALA A 181 -20.17 -5.27 -4.48
CA ALA A 181 -20.44 -6.24 -3.42
C ALA A 181 -19.73 -5.86 -2.12
N GLN A 182 -18.53 -5.28 -2.19
CA GLN A 182 -17.77 -4.91 -1.00
C GLN A 182 -18.40 -3.80 -0.16
N VAL A 183 -19.21 -2.92 -0.78
CA VAL A 183 -19.93 -1.86 -0.07
C VAL A 183 -21.37 -2.20 0.27
N ASP A 184 -21.86 -3.36 -0.17
CA ASP A 184 -23.24 -3.80 0.02
C ASP A 184 -23.30 -4.93 1.07
N PRO A 185 -23.54 -4.61 2.36
CA PRO A 185 -23.62 -5.62 3.42
C PRO A 185 -24.79 -6.59 3.26
N ASP A 186 -25.82 -6.23 2.50
CA ASP A 186 -27.02 -7.04 2.28
C ASP A 186 -26.96 -7.83 0.94
N GLY A 187 -25.90 -7.63 0.16
CA GLY A 187 -25.67 -8.26 -1.15
C GLY A 187 -25.06 -9.67 -1.09
N ASP A 188 -24.92 -10.30 -2.25
CA ASP A 188 -24.15 -11.54 -2.39
C ASP A 188 -22.65 -11.23 -2.41
N THR A 189 -21.94 -11.72 -1.39
CA THR A 189 -20.52 -11.42 -1.15
C THR A 189 -19.65 -12.67 -1.21
N ASP A 190 -20.24 -13.85 -1.48
CA ASP A 190 -19.53 -15.13 -1.44
C ASP A 190 -18.44 -15.18 -2.53
N GLY A 191 -18.76 -14.69 -3.74
CA GLY A 191 -17.80 -14.57 -4.84
C GLY A 191 -16.63 -13.64 -4.51
N LEU A 192 -16.94 -12.46 -3.96
CA LEU A 192 -15.94 -11.49 -3.53
C LEU A 192 -15.01 -12.09 -2.46
N LEU A 193 -15.56 -12.74 -1.44
CA LEU A 193 -14.77 -13.31 -0.34
C LEU A 193 -13.97 -14.54 -0.75
N ALA A 194 -14.43 -15.29 -1.76
CA ALA A 194 -13.65 -16.37 -2.36
C ALA A 194 -12.42 -15.83 -3.11
N ARG A 195 -12.57 -14.73 -3.86
CA ARG A 195 -11.47 -14.08 -4.60
C ARG A 195 -10.54 -13.29 -3.68
N TYR A 196 -11.10 -12.57 -2.71
CA TYR A 196 -10.37 -11.70 -1.79
C TYR A 196 -10.63 -12.07 -0.31
N PRO A 197 -10.06 -13.18 0.18
CA PRO A 197 -10.22 -13.59 1.57
C PRO A 197 -9.85 -12.48 2.56
N LYS A 198 -10.63 -12.33 3.65
CA LYS A 198 -10.51 -11.24 4.64
C LYS A 198 -10.87 -9.84 4.14
N ALA A 199 -11.33 -9.65 2.90
CA ALA A 199 -11.93 -8.38 2.49
C ALA A 199 -13.07 -8.03 3.45
N GLN A 200 -13.12 -6.77 3.86
CA GLN A 200 -14.19 -6.27 4.73
C GLN A 200 -15.36 -5.85 3.86
N VAL A 201 -16.57 -6.33 4.20
CA VAL A 201 -17.79 -6.00 3.46
C VAL A 201 -18.74 -5.26 4.38
N ARG A 202 -19.06 -4.02 4.01
CA ARG A 202 -19.94 -3.11 4.75
C ARG A 202 -20.01 -1.77 4.03
N ASN A 203 -21.03 -0.98 4.38
CA ASN A 203 -21.06 0.43 4.04
C ASN A 203 -20.04 1.16 4.92
N PHE A 204 -19.03 1.80 4.33
CA PHE A 204 -17.91 2.39 5.07
C PHE A 204 -18.16 3.86 5.42
N ASP A 205 -19.02 4.56 4.70
CA ASP A 205 -19.30 5.99 4.91
C ASP A 205 -20.74 6.31 5.38
N ASP A 206 -21.57 5.28 5.59
CA ASP A 206 -23.03 5.33 5.86
C ASP A 206 -23.90 5.91 4.74
N ASN A 207 -23.38 6.01 3.51
CA ASN A 207 -24.13 6.48 2.35
C ASN A 207 -24.46 5.35 1.37
N ALA A 208 -25.57 4.66 1.61
CA ALA A 208 -25.99 3.54 0.76
C ALA A 208 -26.42 3.93 -0.67
N LYS A 209 -26.44 5.22 -1.03
CA LYS A 209 -26.95 5.68 -2.34
C LYS A 209 -25.88 5.75 -3.42
N VAL A 210 -24.64 6.05 -3.03
CA VAL A 210 -23.54 6.34 -3.93
C VAL A 210 -22.27 5.78 -3.32
N ILE A 211 -21.50 5.01 -4.09
CA ILE A 211 -20.17 4.58 -3.68
C ILE A 211 -19.25 5.78 -3.78
N THR A 212 -18.68 6.22 -2.66
CA THR A 212 -17.89 7.44 -2.59
C THR A 212 -16.39 7.15 -2.60
N GLU A 213 -15.60 8.20 -2.79
CA GLU A 213 -14.15 8.12 -2.55
C GLU A 213 -13.81 7.88 -1.07
N MET A 214 -14.69 8.29 -0.15
CA MET A 214 -14.57 7.97 1.27
C MET A 214 -14.66 6.46 1.51
N ASP A 215 -15.63 5.79 0.89
CA ASP A 215 -15.76 4.32 1.02
C ASP A 215 -14.47 3.61 0.62
N ALA A 216 -13.94 3.98 -0.55
CA ALA A 216 -12.73 3.38 -1.09
C ALA A 216 -11.53 3.61 -0.16
N LEU A 217 -11.32 4.84 0.30
CA LEU A 217 -10.20 5.16 1.18
C LEU A 217 -10.30 4.43 2.52
N ILE A 218 -11.48 4.33 3.13
CA ILE A 218 -11.68 3.60 4.38
C ILE A 218 -11.46 2.10 4.16
N ALA A 219 -11.96 1.51 3.07
CA ALA A 219 -11.71 0.11 2.73
C ALA A 219 -10.21 -0.19 2.62
N TYR A 220 -9.44 0.69 1.97
CA TYR A 220 -7.98 0.59 1.92
C TYR A 220 -7.34 0.62 3.32
N LEU A 221 -7.69 1.62 4.14
CA LEU A 221 -7.15 1.77 5.50
C LEU A 221 -7.49 0.56 6.38
N GLN A 222 -8.70 0.03 6.27
CA GLN A 222 -9.14 -1.13 7.04
C GLN A 222 -8.41 -2.43 6.65
N MET A 223 -7.86 -2.50 5.44
CA MET A 223 -7.08 -3.67 5.01
C MET A 223 -5.66 -3.64 5.60
N LEU A 224 -5.06 -2.45 5.79
CA LEU A 224 -3.65 -2.31 6.14
C LEU A 224 -3.24 -3.14 7.38
N GLY A 225 -2.34 -4.10 7.15
CA GLY A 225 -1.74 -4.94 8.20
C GLY A 225 -2.58 -6.14 8.64
N THR A 226 -3.69 -6.44 7.96
CA THR A 226 -4.61 -7.54 8.36
C THR A 226 -4.33 -8.89 7.69
N LEU A 227 -3.57 -8.88 6.59
CA LEU A 227 -3.37 -10.07 5.75
C LEU A 227 -2.38 -11.06 6.36
N VAL A 228 -1.26 -10.56 6.88
CA VAL A 228 -0.19 -11.39 7.44
C VAL A 228 -0.62 -12.05 8.74
N ASP A 229 -0.41 -13.36 8.82
CA ASP A 229 -0.46 -14.10 10.07
C ASP A 229 0.89 -14.06 10.78
N PHE A 230 1.03 -13.14 11.74
CA PHE A 230 2.24 -12.97 12.54
C PHE A 230 2.49 -14.13 13.53
N SER A 231 1.49 -14.97 13.83
CA SER A 231 1.69 -16.12 14.72
C SER A 231 2.53 -17.22 14.07
N ALA A 232 2.50 -17.30 12.74
CA ALA A 232 3.30 -18.21 11.93
C ALA A 232 4.75 -17.72 11.74
N TYR A 233 5.03 -16.45 12.02
CA TYR A 233 6.33 -15.82 11.79
C TYR A 233 7.13 -15.71 13.09
N LYS A 234 8.34 -16.28 13.11
CA LYS A 234 9.26 -16.20 14.26
C LYS A 234 10.31 -15.12 14.01
N ALA A 235 10.21 -14.00 14.72
CA ALA A 235 11.18 -12.90 14.67
C ALA A 235 12.62 -13.28 15.11
N GLU A 236 12.81 -14.45 15.72
CA GLU A 236 14.11 -15.00 16.15
C GLU A 236 14.64 -16.13 15.23
N GLY A 237 14.00 -16.34 14.06
CA GLY A 237 14.34 -17.42 13.15
C GLY A 237 15.71 -17.23 12.45
N PRO A 238 16.35 -18.33 12.01
CA PRO A 238 17.64 -18.29 11.30
C PRO A 238 17.58 -17.55 9.94
N GLU A 239 16.38 -17.25 9.44
CA GLU A 239 16.13 -16.52 8.18
C GLU A 239 16.54 -15.03 8.24
N LEU A 240 16.82 -14.50 9.44
CA LEU A 240 17.15 -13.08 9.69
C LEU A 240 18.62 -12.83 10.05
N ARG A 241 19.51 -13.83 9.87
CA ARG A 241 20.97 -13.71 10.10
C ARG A 241 21.78 -13.88 8.84
#